data_AF-A0A9D5VPD9-F1
#
_entry.id   AF-A0A9D5VPD9-F1
#
_cell.length_a   1.000
_cell.length_b   1.000
_cell.length_c   1.000
_cell.angle_alpha   90.00
_cell.angle_beta   90.00
_cell.angle_gamma   90.00
#
_symmetry.space_group_name_H-M   'P 1'
#
loop_
_entity.id
_entity.type
_entity.pdbx_description
1 polymer ?
#
loop_
_entity_poly.entity_id
_entity_poly.type
_entity_poly.pdbx_seq_one_letter_code
_entity_poly.pdbx_strand_id
1 'polypeptide(L)'
;MHLISYPRAITQEEYQKIKTEIYTTVYQTTEEAVRKSAPVQILYAFENQKTLLLEVKRTDLDSDAPKHTIYHWLLVPKDSSGSKIERLTFKKMATTLTMEIREFEQALLKFNKEKAELQKISGEKLQFTAINMSTNPHLPEGLVRALNKFFLK
;
A
#
# COMPACT_ATOMS: atom_id res chain seq x y z
N MET A 1 33.15 -7.86 -49.87
CA MET A 1 32.92 -6.57 -49.16
C MET A 1 31.43 -6.51 -48.84
N HIS A 2 31.01 -6.84 -47.61
CA HIS A 2 29.60 -6.77 -47.21
C HIS A 2 29.39 -5.49 -46.42
N LEU A 3 28.56 -4.60 -46.97
CA LEU A 3 28.16 -3.34 -46.34
C LEU A 3 27.20 -3.67 -45.19
N ILE A 4 27.60 -3.31 -43.98
CA ILE A 4 26.74 -3.34 -42.80
C ILE A 4 25.68 -2.25 -42.98
N SER A 5 24.42 -2.63 -43.04
CA SER A 5 23.28 -1.70 -43.11
C SER A 5 23.08 -1.07 -41.73
N TYR A 6 23.30 0.24 -41.61
CA TYR A 6 22.98 0.99 -40.40
C TYR A 6 21.46 1.22 -40.32
N PRO A 7 20.84 1.10 -39.13
CA PRO A 7 19.42 1.36 -38.98
C PRO A 7 19.09 2.82 -39.34
N ARG A 8 18.01 3.00 -40.10
CA ARG A 8 17.48 4.30 -40.52
C ARG A 8 17.30 5.21 -39.30
N ALA A 9 17.85 6.42 -39.37
CA ALA A 9 17.58 7.45 -38.37
C ALA A 9 16.08 7.76 -38.34
N ILE A 10 15.46 7.59 -37.17
CA ILE A 10 14.06 7.97 -36.96
C ILE A 10 13.96 9.49 -36.81
N THR A 11 12.90 10.06 -37.36
CA THR A 11 12.58 11.48 -37.21
C THR A 11 12.18 11.80 -35.77
N GLN A 12 12.26 13.07 -35.39
CA GLN A 12 11.84 13.53 -34.06
C GLN A 12 10.37 13.19 -33.78
N GLU A 13 9.51 13.26 -34.79
CA GLU A 13 8.08 12.93 -34.68
C GLU A 13 7.87 11.43 -34.47
N GLU A 14 8.58 10.58 -35.21
CA GLU A 14 8.58 9.12 -35.00
C GLU A 14 9.11 8.75 -33.61
N TYR A 15 10.15 9.43 -33.13
CA TYR A 15 10.65 9.24 -31.77
C TYR A 15 9.60 9.61 -30.71
N GLN A 16 8.88 10.73 -30.85
CA GLN A 16 7.83 11.11 -29.91
C GLN A 16 6.63 10.16 -29.96
N LYS A 17 6.27 9.67 -31.14
CA LYS A 17 5.20 8.68 -31.31
C LYS A 17 5.56 7.36 -30.63
N ILE A 18 6.76 6.82 -30.93
CA ILE A 18 7.27 5.60 -30.30
C ILE A 18 7.38 5.78 -28.78
N LYS A 19 7.88 6.92 -28.32
CA LYS A 19 7.97 7.22 -26.88
C LYS A 19 6.59 7.25 -26.21
N THR A 20 5.60 7.86 -26.85
CA THR A 20 4.22 7.93 -26.34
C THR A 20 3.54 6.56 -26.37
N GLU A 21 3.74 5.75 -27.42
CA GLU A 21 3.21 4.39 -27.52
C GLU A 21 3.86 3.45 -26.49
N ILE A 22 5.17 3.54 -26.30
CA ILE A 22 5.88 2.79 -25.25
C ILE A 22 5.38 3.24 -23.88
N TYR A 23 5.27 4.54 -23.62
CA TYR A 23 4.74 5.04 -22.35
C TYR A 23 3.30 4.55 -22.13
N THR A 24 2.42 4.70 -23.10
CA THR A 24 1.01 4.26 -22.97
C THR A 24 0.91 2.76 -22.77
N THR A 25 1.66 1.96 -23.53
CA THR A 25 1.63 0.49 -23.45
C THR A 25 2.24 -0.01 -22.14
N VAL A 26 3.36 0.58 -21.68
CA VAL A 26 3.96 0.24 -20.39
C VAL A 26 2.99 0.60 -19.26
N TYR A 27 2.36 1.78 -19.30
CA TYR A 27 1.41 2.20 -18.26
C TYR A 27 0.12 1.35 -18.25
N GLN A 28 -0.45 1.04 -19.42
CA GLN A 28 -1.63 0.16 -19.53
C GLN A 28 -1.32 -1.28 -19.12
N THR A 29 -0.16 -1.81 -19.51
CA THR A 29 0.29 -3.16 -19.10
C THR A 29 0.57 -3.20 -17.60
N THR A 30 1.09 -2.11 -17.01
CA THR A 30 1.24 -2.00 -15.56
C THR A 30 -0.10 -1.89 -14.84
N GLU A 31 -1.11 -1.21 -15.39
CA GLU A 31 -2.44 -1.16 -14.76
C GLU A 31 -3.16 -2.51 -14.76
N GLU A 32 -3.06 -3.30 -15.84
CA GLU A 32 -3.61 -4.67 -15.86
C GLU A 32 -2.82 -5.65 -14.98
N ALA A 33 -1.49 -5.54 -14.94
CA ALA A 33 -0.65 -6.35 -14.05
C ALA A 33 -0.82 -5.95 -12.56
N VAL A 34 -1.07 -4.66 -12.28
CA VAL A 34 -1.40 -4.13 -10.94
C VAL A 34 -2.84 -4.46 -10.55
N ARG A 35 -3.79 -4.57 -11.49
CA ARG A 35 -5.12 -5.15 -11.21
C ARG A 35 -5.04 -6.62 -10.78
N LYS A 36 -3.98 -7.33 -11.19
CA LYS A 36 -3.62 -8.67 -10.73
C LYS A 36 -2.74 -8.68 -9.47
N SER A 37 -2.50 -7.52 -8.87
CA SER A 37 -1.74 -7.34 -7.64
C SER A 37 -2.73 -7.03 -6.52
N ALA A 38 -2.67 -7.81 -5.44
CA ALA A 38 -3.45 -7.78 -4.19
C ALA A 38 -4.79 -7.05 -4.29
N PRO A 39 -5.93 -7.76 -4.23
CA PRO A 39 -7.26 -7.15 -4.22
C PRO A 39 -7.48 -6.43 -2.87
N VAL A 40 -6.83 -5.28 -2.70
CA VAL A 40 -6.81 -4.52 -1.48
C VAL A 40 -6.86 -3.02 -1.76
N GLN A 41 -7.59 -2.31 -0.90
CA GLN A 41 -7.68 -0.86 -0.87
C GLN A 41 -7.12 -0.37 0.47
N ILE A 42 -6.28 0.66 0.44
CA ILE A 42 -5.83 1.32 1.67
C ILE A 42 -6.82 2.42 2.05
N LEU A 43 -7.29 2.37 3.29
CA LEU A 43 -8.22 3.34 3.85
C LEU A 43 -7.50 4.41 4.66
N TYR A 44 -6.51 3.99 5.44
CA TYR A 44 -5.65 4.89 6.21
C TYR A 44 -4.20 4.43 6.10
N ALA A 45 -3.30 5.39 5.98
CA ALA A 45 -1.87 5.15 5.97
C ALA A 45 -1.18 6.18 6.86
N PHE A 46 -0.40 5.68 7.81
CA PHE A 46 0.45 6.48 8.66
C PHE A 46 1.87 5.94 8.62
N GLU A 47 2.85 6.81 8.82
CA GLU A 47 4.25 6.42 8.83
C GLU A 47 5.05 7.08 9.94
N ASN A 48 6.12 6.40 10.31
CA ASN A 48 7.24 7.00 11.00
C ASN A 48 8.54 6.58 10.30
N GLN A 49 9.69 6.80 10.93
CA GLN A 49 10.98 6.48 10.33
C GLN A 49 11.17 4.99 10.02
N LYS A 50 10.52 4.09 10.77
CA LYS A 50 10.79 2.64 10.72
C LYS A 50 9.61 1.80 10.24
N THR A 51 8.39 2.31 10.35
CA THR A 51 7.18 1.49 10.21
C THR A 51 6.08 2.27 9.50
N LEU A 52 5.31 1.56 8.68
CA LEU A 52 4.01 1.99 8.17
C LEU A 52 2.91 1.33 9.01
N LEU A 53 1.89 2.10 9.35
CA LEU A 53 0.66 1.62 9.96
C LEU A 53 -0.47 1.83 8.94
N LEU A 54 -1.08 0.73 8.51
CA LEU A 54 -2.06 0.73 7.42
C LEU A 54 -3.39 0.14 7.89
N GLU A 55 -4.50 0.78 7.53
CA GLU A 55 -5.79 0.10 7.44
C GLU A 55 -6.02 -0.32 6.00
N VAL A 56 -6.19 -1.62 5.79
CA VAL A 56 -6.35 -2.26 4.49
C VAL A 56 -7.70 -2.96 4.43
N LYS A 57 -8.45 -2.71 3.36
CA LYS A 57 -9.69 -3.40 3.02
C LYS A 57 -9.41 -4.40 1.90
N ARG A 58 -9.75 -5.68 2.09
CA ARG A 58 -9.81 -6.66 0.99
C ARG A 58 -10.99 -6.37 0.07
N THR A 59 -10.75 -6.39 -1.24
CA THR A 59 -11.72 -6.12 -2.30
C THR A 59 -12.12 -7.36 -3.09
N ASP A 60 -11.49 -8.51 -2.81
CA ASP A 60 -11.81 -9.82 -3.39
C ASP A 60 -12.78 -10.65 -2.57
N LEU A 61 -13.11 -10.21 -1.36
CA LEU A 61 -14.08 -10.88 -0.51
C LEU A 61 -15.47 -10.29 -0.75
N ASP A 62 -16.48 -11.15 -0.65
CA ASP A 62 -17.87 -10.74 -0.71
C ASP A 62 -18.18 -9.71 0.38
N SER A 63 -19.14 -8.81 0.10
CA SER A 63 -19.56 -7.78 1.04
C SER A 63 -20.12 -8.34 2.35
N ASP A 64 -20.62 -9.58 2.31
CA ASP A 64 -21.22 -10.27 3.46
C ASP A 64 -20.18 -11.03 4.29
N ALA A 65 -18.92 -11.08 3.86
CA ALA A 65 -17.85 -11.67 4.64
C ALA A 65 -17.71 -10.94 6.00
N PRO A 66 -17.32 -11.65 7.08
CA PRO A 66 -17.17 -11.01 8.38
C PRO A 66 -16.21 -9.81 8.32
N LYS A 67 -16.56 -8.68 8.92
CA LYS A 67 -15.74 -7.45 8.83
C LYS A 67 -14.26 -7.66 9.20
N HIS A 68 -13.96 -8.55 10.15
CA HIS A 68 -12.59 -8.86 10.56
C HIS A 68 -11.77 -9.64 9.52
N THR A 69 -12.41 -10.20 8.49
CA THR A 69 -11.73 -10.81 7.33
C THR A 69 -11.55 -9.82 6.19
N ILE A 70 -12.39 -8.78 6.14
CA ILE A 70 -12.34 -7.71 5.13
C ILE A 70 -11.34 -6.62 5.53
N TYR A 71 -11.40 -6.13 6.78
CA TYR A 71 -10.62 -4.99 7.24
C TYR A 71 -9.47 -5.44 8.15
N HIS A 72 -8.26 -4.99 7.84
CA HIS A 72 -7.03 -5.36 8.55
C HIS A 72 -6.23 -4.12 8.91
N TRP A 73 -5.80 -4.05 10.17
CA TRP A 73 -4.77 -3.11 10.61
C TRP A 73 -3.42 -3.80 10.63
N LEU A 74 -2.46 -3.24 9.90
CA LEU A 74 -1.14 -3.83 9.67
C LEU A 74 -0.02 -2.87 10.09
N LEU A 75 0.96 -3.38 10.84
CA LEU A 75 2.26 -2.74 11.01
C LEU A 75 3.23 -3.37 10.01
N VAL A 76 3.74 -2.55 9.10
CA VAL A 76 4.66 -2.95 8.04
C VAL A 76 6.01 -2.29 8.29
N PRO A 77 7.04 -3.06 8.69
CA PRO A 77 8.40 -2.56 8.79
C PRO A 77 8.88 -2.01 7.45
N LYS A 78 9.56 -0.86 7.46
CA LYS A 78 10.21 -0.28 6.28
C LYS A 78 11.58 -0.90 5.99
N ASP A 79 12.13 -1.67 6.95
CA ASP A 79 13.38 -2.36 6.73
C ASP A 79 13.21 -3.53 5.74
N SER A 80 14.21 -3.73 4.89
CA SER A 80 14.26 -4.82 3.92
C SER A 80 14.83 -6.12 4.48
N SER A 81 15.13 -6.18 5.79
CA SER A 81 15.90 -7.24 6.45
C SER A 81 15.07 -8.48 6.83
N GLY A 82 13.85 -8.59 6.30
CA GLY A 82 12.97 -9.75 6.50
C GLY A 82 12.02 -9.62 7.68
N SER A 83 11.91 -8.43 8.27
CA SER A 83 10.90 -8.12 9.29
C SER A 83 9.48 -8.38 8.73
N LYS A 84 8.69 -9.16 9.47
CA LYS A 84 7.36 -9.62 9.02
C LYS A 84 6.31 -8.54 9.29
N ILE A 85 5.32 -8.46 8.39
CA ILE A 85 4.10 -7.70 8.63
C ILE A 85 3.39 -8.26 9.86
N GLU A 86 3.08 -7.39 10.81
CA GLU A 86 2.29 -7.70 12.00
C GLU A 86 0.84 -7.26 11.77
N ARG A 87 -0.12 -8.16 11.97
CA ARG A 87 -1.55 -7.84 11.96
C ARG A 87 -2.03 -7.62 13.40
N LEU A 88 -2.77 -6.53 13.60
CA LEU A 88 -3.43 -6.25 14.87
C LEU A 88 -4.81 -6.94 14.90
N THR A 89 -5.11 -7.67 15.98
CA THR A 89 -6.39 -8.39 16.14
C THR A 89 -7.44 -7.44 16.67
N PHE A 90 -8.38 -7.03 15.84
CA PHE A 90 -9.41 -6.06 16.20
C PHE A 90 -10.35 -6.58 17.30
N LYS A 91 -10.63 -5.74 18.31
CA LYS A 91 -11.62 -6.01 19.36
C LYS A 91 -12.84 -5.10 19.24
N LYS A 92 -12.62 -3.78 19.25
CA LYS A 92 -13.69 -2.79 19.21
C LYS A 92 -13.19 -1.45 18.71
N MET A 93 -14.13 -0.60 18.32
CA MET A 93 -13.87 0.75 17.87
C MET A 93 -14.74 1.74 18.64
N ALA A 94 -14.23 2.96 18.78
CA ALA A 94 -14.96 4.10 19.28
C ALA A 94 -14.53 5.33 18.48
N THR A 95 -15.39 6.35 18.47
CA THR A 95 -15.09 7.63 17.83
C THR A 95 -15.42 8.73 18.82
N THR A 96 -14.52 9.70 18.94
CA THR A 96 -14.74 10.94 19.68
C THR A 96 -14.92 12.09 18.68
N LEU A 97 -15.09 13.32 19.18
CA LEU A 97 -15.22 14.49 18.31
C LEU A 97 -13.97 14.73 17.43
N THR A 98 -12.79 14.34 17.88
CA THR A 98 -11.51 14.68 17.24
C THR A 98 -10.68 13.48 16.83
N MET A 99 -10.98 12.29 17.34
CA MET A 99 -10.15 11.11 17.18
C MET A 99 -11.00 9.87 16.94
N GLU A 100 -10.46 8.97 16.14
CA GLU A 100 -10.89 7.59 16.04
C GLU A 100 -10.05 6.71 16.96
N ILE A 101 -10.70 5.72 17.57
CA ILE A 101 -10.07 4.77 18.49
C ILE A 101 -10.32 3.36 17.97
N ARG A 102 -9.27 2.54 17.95
CA ARG A 102 -9.34 1.10 17.67
C ARG A 102 -8.63 0.38 18.80
N GLU A 103 -9.33 -0.54 19.44
CA GLU A 103 -8.77 -1.45 20.42
C GLU A 103 -8.50 -2.79 19.78
N PHE A 104 -7.29 -3.31 20.00
CA PHE A 104 -6.81 -4.58 19.51
C PHE A 104 -6.42 -5.50 20.68
N GLU A 105 -6.20 -6.78 20.41
CA GLU A 105 -5.61 -7.69 21.40
C GLU A 105 -4.24 -7.24 21.86
N GLN A 106 -3.47 -6.58 20.99
CA GLN A 106 -2.07 -6.23 21.23
C GLN A 106 -1.86 -4.76 21.58
N ALA A 107 -2.82 -3.88 21.28
CA ALA A 107 -2.59 -2.44 21.32
C ALA A 107 -3.88 -1.59 21.37
N LEU A 108 -3.72 -0.33 21.74
CA LEU A 108 -4.70 0.74 21.59
C LEU A 108 -4.19 1.72 20.54
N LEU A 109 -4.98 1.96 19.49
CA LEU A 109 -4.68 2.94 18.45
C LEU A 109 -5.63 4.12 18.58
N LYS A 110 -5.08 5.34 18.55
CA LYS A 110 -5.81 6.59 18.44
C LYS A 110 -5.31 7.34 17.22
N PHE A 111 -6.19 7.83 16.35
CA PHE A 111 -5.76 8.52 15.14
C PHE A 111 -6.79 9.54 14.65
N ASN A 112 -6.34 10.40 13.74
CA ASN A 112 -7.18 11.30 12.97
C ASN A 112 -6.60 11.44 11.56
N LYS A 113 -7.02 12.47 10.81
CA LYS A 113 -6.54 12.71 9.44
C LYS A 113 -5.06 13.11 9.34
N GLU A 114 -4.42 13.48 10.45
CA GLU A 114 -3.07 14.04 10.48
C GLU A 114 -2.04 13.12 11.14
N LYS A 115 -2.45 12.36 12.16
CA LYS A 115 -1.53 11.56 12.97
C LYS A 115 -2.19 10.34 13.60
N ALA A 116 -1.35 9.41 14.04
CA ALA A 116 -1.75 8.24 14.81
C ALA A 116 -0.78 7.96 15.96
N GLU A 117 -1.33 7.41 17.05
CA GLU A 117 -0.61 6.95 18.23
C GLU A 117 -1.02 5.52 18.55
N LEU A 118 -0.06 4.60 18.54
CA LEU A 118 -0.26 3.20 18.89
C LEU A 118 0.45 2.91 20.22
N GLN A 119 -0.31 2.49 21.22
CA GLN A 119 0.20 2.02 22.50
C GLN A 119 0.05 0.50 22.58
N LYS A 120 1.17 -0.23 22.51
CA LYS A 120 1.17 -1.70 22.70
C LYS A 120 0.99 -2.03 24.17
N ILE A 121 0.39 -3.19 24.45
CA ILE A 121 0.22 -3.70 25.82
C ILE A 121 1.57 -3.98 26.49
N SER A 122 2.62 -4.25 25.71
CA SER A 122 4.01 -4.35 26.19
C SER A 122 4.57 -3.04 26.78
N GLY A 123 3.86 -1.92 26.62
CA GLY A 123 4.29 -0.59 27.07
C GLY A 123 4.95 0.26 25.97
N GLU A 124 5.28 -0.33 24.83
CA GLU A 124 5.83 0.41 23.68
C GLU A 124 4.80 1.41 23.13
N LYS A 125 5.26 2.63 22.82
CA LYS A 125 4.46 3.68 22.20
C LYS A 125 5.08 4.12 20.88
N LEU A 126 4.27 4.09 19.84
CA LEU A 126 4.66 4.51 18.50
C LEU A 126 3.79 5.68 18.06
N GLN A 127 4.42 6.70 17.50
CA GLN A 127 3.74 7.84 16.88
C GLN A 127 3.97 7.81 15.38
N PHE A 128 2.98 8.26 14.63
CA PHE A 128 2.98 8.26 13.17
C PHE A 128 2.33 9.54 12.63
N THR A 129 2.75 9.95 11.44
CA THR A 129 2.16 11.03 10.66
C THR A 129 1.36 10.44 9.51
N ALA A 130 0.22 11.04 9.17
CA ALA A 130 -0.60 10.60 8.05
C ALA A 130 0.16 10.78 6.72
N ILE A 131 0.07 9.76 5.87
CA ILE A 131 0.54 9.83 4.50
C ILE A 131 -0.59 10.37 3.64
N ASN A 132 -0.31 11.41 2.86
CA ASN A 132 -1.28 11.89 1.89
C ASN A 132 -1.38 10.91 0.70
N MET A 133 -2.38 10.04 0.74
CA MET A 133 -2.63 9.05 -0.31
C MET A 133 -3.16 9.67 -1.62
N SER A 134 -3.57 10.95 -1.63
CA SER A 134 -4.08 11.61 -2.85
C SER A 134 -2.99 12.01 -3.85
N THR A 135 -1.73 12.13 -3.40
CA THR A 135 -0.60 12.49 -4.26
C THR A 135 0.18 11.29 -4.80
N ASN A 136 -0.10 10.08 -4.31
CA ASN A 136 0.47 8.84 -4.83
C ASN A 136 -0.58 7.72 -4.76
N PRO A 137 -1.49 7.65 -5.75
CA PRO A 137 -2.57 6.65 -5.75
C PRO A 137 -2.05 5.21 -5.90
N HIS A 138 -0.78 5.05 -6.27
CA HIS A 138 -0.14 3.77 -6.45
C HIS A 138 0.72 3.45 -5.24
N LEU A 139 0.44 2.31 -4.63
CA LEU A 139 1.30 1.80 -3.58
C LEU A 139 2.70 1.47 -4.13
N PRO A 140 3.78 1.74 -3.37
CA PRO A 140 5.10 1.28 -3.76
C PRO A 140 5.08 -0.22 -4.06
N GLU A 141 5.68 -0.64 -5.17
CA GLU A 141 5.62 -2.03 -5.65
C GLU A 141 6.07 -3.04 -4.58
N GLY A 142 7.08 -2.68 -3.78
CA GLY A 142 7.54 -3.49 -2.66
C GLY A 142 6.47 -3.74 -1.60
N LEU A 143 5.64 -2.74 -1.30
CA LEU A 143 4.52 -2.85 -0.35
C LEU A 143 3.40 -3.71 -0.94
N VAL A 144 3.05 -3.52 -2.20
CA VAL A 144 2.06 -4.35 -2.91
C VAL A 144 2.47 -5.82 -2.88
N ARG A 145 3.74 -6.12 -3.16
CA ARG A 145 4.30 -7.47 -3.12
C ARG A 145 4.23 -8.06 -1.71
N ALA A 146 4.54 -7.26 -0.68
CA ALA A 146 4.48 -7.69 0.70
C ALA A 146 3.03 -8.00 1.15
N LEU A 147 2.06 -7.16 0.78
CA LEU A 147 0.65 -7.37 1.08
C LEU A 147 0.07 -8.60 0.35
N ASN A 148 0.44 -8.80 -0.92
CA ASN A 148 0.10 -10.02 -1.66
C ASN A 148 0.56 -11.27 -0.93
N LYS A 149 1.85 -11.31 -0.55
CA LYS A 149 2.41 -12.43 0.20
C LYS A 149 1.79 -12.59 1.58
N PHE A 150 1.24 -11.54 2.17
CA PHE A 150 0.58 -11.61 3.46
C PHE A 150 -0.82 -12.25 3.35
N PHE A 151 -1.61 -11.90 2.33
CA PHE A 151 -3.00 -12.35 2.18
C PHE A 151 -3.19 -13.62 1.34
N LEU A 152 -2.25 -13.97 0.45
CA LEU A 152 -2.33 -15.13 -0.45
C LEU A 152 -1.57 -16.37 0.07
N LYS A 153 -1.30 -16.42 1.38
CA LYS A 153 -0.68 -17.59 2.03
C LYS A 153 -1.69 -18.67 2.37
#